data_AF-A0A9X5XDB0-F1
#
_entry.id   AF-A0A9X5XDB0-F1
#
_cell.length_a   1.000
_cell.length_b   1.000
_cell.length_c   1.000
_cell.angle_alpha   90.00
_cell.angle_beta   90.00
_cell.angle_gamma   90.00
#
_symmetry.space_group_name_H-M   'P 1'
#
loop_
_entity.id
_entity.type
_entity.pdbx_description
1 polymer ?
#
loop_
_entity_poly.entity_id
_entity_poly.type
_entity_poly.pdbx_seq_one_letter_code
_entity_poly.pdbx_strand_id
1 'polypeptide(L)'
;RLLDVRDALHLTTGRATDRLALQEQDQVAAELGLLDADTLLRQVYEAARVVSYASDVTWREVGRVLKSRAVRPRLRAMLGGGAKPAVERSPLAEGVVEMD
;
A
#
# COMPACT_ATOMS: atom_id res chain seq x y z
N ARG A 1 14.31 -6.11 8.59
CA ARG A 1 15.02 -5.86 7.33
C ARG A 1 14.84 -4.44 6.81
N LEU A 2 13.64 -3.95 6.44
CA LEU A 2 13.51 -2.55 5.99
C LEU A 2 13.88 -1.51 7.07
N LEU A 3 13.55 -1.78 8.34
CA LEU A 3 13.95 -0.91 9.46
C LEU A 3 15.47 -0.89 9.63
N ASP A 4 16.12 -2.05 9.58
CA ASP A 4 17.59 -2.15 9.65
C ASP A 4 18.27 -1.33 8.52
N VAL A 5 17.73 -1.37 7.30
CA VAL A 5 18.21 -0.55 6.18
C VAL A 5 18.04 0.94 6.44
N ARG A 6 16.89 1.36 6.97
CA ARG A 6 16.65 2.76 7.34
C ARG A 6 17.60 3.22 8.43
N ASP A 7 17.80 2.38 9.45
CA ASP A 7 18.68 2.71 10.57
C ASP A 7 20.14 2.82 10.10
N ALA A 8 20.61 1.91 9.25
CA ALA A 8 21.93 2.00 8.62
C ALA A 8 22.07 3.23 7.70
N LEU A 9 21.02 3.62 6.97
CA LEU A 9 20.99 4.84 6.16
C LEU A 9 21.10 6.09 7.04
N HIS A 10 20.40 6.13 8.17
CA HIS A 10 20.50 7.23 9.13
C HIS A 10 21.90 7.35 9.73
N LEU A 11 22.51 6.22 10.10
CA LEU A 11 23.89 6.19 10.62
C LEU A 11 24.90 6.64 9.56
N THR A 12 24.75 6.14 8.33
CA THR A 12 25.61 6.47 7.18
C THR A 12 25.55 7.96 6.81
N THR A 13 24.35 8.54 6.79
CA THR A 13 24.14 9.92 6.31
C THR A 13 24.17 10.96 7.43
N GLY A 14 24.02 10.54 8.69
CA GLY A 14 23.83 11.45 9.83
C GLY A 14 22.51 12.23 9.75
N ARG A 15 21.54 11.79 8.94
CA ARG A 15 20.27 12.48 8.69
C ARG A 15 19.10 11.51 8.87
N ALA A 16 17.97 12.03 9.35
CA ALA A 16 16.71 11.30 9.38
C ALA A 16 16.04 11.32 7.98
N THR A 17 16.54 10.48 7.07
CA THR A 17 16.04 10.35 5.69
C THR A 17 15.66 8.91 5.38
N ASP A 18 14.53 8.74 4.72
CA ASP A 18 14.06 7.44 4.23
C ASP A 18 14.39 7.19 2.75
N ARG A 19 15.08 8.13 2.09
CA ARG A 19 15.46 8.02 0.68
C ARG A 19 16.89 7.46 0.56
N LEU A 20 16.99 6.20 0.14
CA LEU A 20 18.24 5.54 -0.25
C LEU A 20 18.64 6.02 -1.65
N ALA A 21 19.52 7.02 -1.75
CA ALA A 21 20.08 7.44 -3.03
C ALA A 21 21.27 6.54 -3.43
N LEU A 22 21.69 6.63 -4.70
CA LEU A 22 22.65 5.71 -5.29
C LEU A 22 24.02 5.75 -4.58
N GLN A 23 24.48 6.94 -4.23
CA GLN A 23 25.79 7.12 -3.59
C GLN A 23 25.87 6.51 -2.19
N GLU A 24 24.74 6.31 -1.51
CA GLU A 24 24.68 5.72 -0.17
C GLU A 24 24.60 4.19 -0.19
N GLN A 25 24.29 3.55 -1.33
CA GLN A 25 23.95 2.12 -1.36
C GLN A 25 25.12 1.23 -0.96
N ASP A 26 26.31 1.46 -1.50
CA ASP A 26 27.49 0.64 -1.16
C ASP A 26 27.89 0.80 0.31
N GLN A 27 27.80 2.01 0.84
CA GLN A 27 28.13 2.28 2.25
C GLN A 27 27.11 1.64 3.20
N VAL A 28 25.82 1.73 2.89
CA VAL A 28 24.75 1.07 3.67
C VAL A 28 24.85 -0.45 3.56
N ALA A 29 25.19 -1.00 2.39
CA ALA A 29 25.41 -2.43 2.21
C ALA A 29 26.58 -2.92 3.07
N ALA A 30 27.69 -2.18 3.10
CA ALA A 30 28.83 -2.48 3.94
C ALA A 30 28.50 -2.45 5.44
N GLU A 31 27.76 -1.42 5.89
CA GLU A 31 27.31 -1.29 7.28
C GLU A 31 26.44 -2.48 7.73
N LEU A 32 25.63 -3.02 6.81
CA LEU A 32 24.78 -4.19 7.05
C LEU A 32 25.50 -5.53 6.84
N GLY A 33 26.80 -5.52 6.52
CA GLY A 33 27.58 -6.73 6.26
C GLY A 33 27.13 -7.49 5.01
N LEU A 34 26.56 -6.79 4.02
CA LEU A 34 26.14 -7.36 2.74
C LEU A 34 27.30 -7.31 1.73
N LEU A 35 27.18 -8.13 0.68
CA LEU A 35 28.20 -8.23 -0.36
C LEU A 35 28.38 -6.90 -1.11
N ASP A 36 27.27 -6.27 -1.50
CA ASP A 36 27.22 -5.13 -2.40
C ASP A 36 25.85 -4.43 -2.36
N ALA A 37 25.77 -3.28 -3.02
CA ALA A 37 24.53 -2.54 -3.26
C ALA A 37 23.43 -3.40 -3.91
N ASP A 38 23.78 -4.28 -4.86
CA ASP A 38 22.79 -5.15 -5.52
C ASP A 38 22.14 -6.13 -4.56
N THR A 39 22.91 -6.67 -3.60
CA THR A 39 22.39 -7.51 -2.53
C THR A 39 21.48 -6.74 -1.58
N LEU A 40 21.84 -5.51 -1.24
CA LEU A 40 20.96 -4.62 -0.47
C LEU A 40 19.64 -4.36 -1.21
N LEU A 41 19.71 -3.94 -2.48
CA LEU A 41 18.54 -3.60 -3.29
C LEU A 41 17.62 -4.79 -3.49
N ARG A 42 18.16 -5.99 -3.74
CA ARG A 42 17.37 -7.22 -3.83
C ARG A 42 16.55 -7.47 -2.57
N GLN A 43 17.14 -7.32 -1.38
CA GLN A 43 16.39 -7.48 -0.12
C GLN A 43 15.30 -6.42 0.06
N VAL A 44 15.59 -5.17 -0.32
CA VAL A 44 14.60 -4.08 -0.27
C VAL A 44 13.44 -4.36 -1.22
N TYR A 45 13.72 -4.80 -2.46
CA TYR A 45 12.68 -5.11 -3.44
C TYR A 45 11.83 -6.31 -3.05
N GLU A 46 12.43 -7.35 -2.47
CA GLU A 46 11.67 -8.49 -1.94
C GLU A 46 10.71 -8.06 -0.83
N ALA A 47 11.17 -7.24 0.11
CA ALA A 47 10.32 -6.68 1.16
C ALA A 47 9.21 -5.77 0.58
N ALA A 48 9.56 -4.90 -0.37
CA ALA A 48 8.60 -4.02 -1.03
C ALA A 48 7.53 -4.80 -1.79
N ARG A 49 7.90 -5.88 -2.49
CA ARG A 49 6.96 -6.77 -3.18
C ARG A 49 5.98 -7.41 -2.20
N VAL A 50 6.44 -7.87 -1.04
CA VAL A 50 5.56 -8.46 -0.01
C VAL A 50 4.58 -7.41 0.52
N VAL A 51 5.07 -6.20 0.85
CA VAL A 51 4.23 -5.11 1.36
C VAL A 51 3.20 -4.67 0.32
N SER A 52 3.62 -4.52 -0.93
CA SER A 52 2.74 -4.15 -2.05
C SER A 52 1.62 -5.19 -2.23
N TYR A 53 1.98 -6.47 -2.32
CA TYR A 53 0.99 -7.54 -2.44
C TYR A 53 0.01 -7.59 -1.26
N ALA A 54 0.53 -7.50 -0.04
CA ALA A 54 -0.32 -7.48 1.16
C ALA A 54 -1.27 -6.28 1.16
N SER A 55 -0.80 -5.11 0.74
CA SER A 55 -1.61 -3.90 0.64
C SER A 55 -2.72 -4.05 -0.39
N ASP A 56 -2.39 -4.54 -1.60
CA ASP A 56 -3.35 -4.78 -2.68
C ASP A 56 -4.45 -5.75 -2.26
N VAL A 57 -4.09 -6.89 -1.68
CA VAL A 57 -5.06 -7.88 -1.19
C VAL A 57 -5.92 -7.29 -0.09
N THR A 58 -5.31 -6.59 0.87
CA THR A 58 -6.05 -5.96 1.98
C THR A 58 -7.09 -4.98 1.47
N TRP A 59 -6.74 -4.13 0.51
CA TRP A 59 -7.69 -3.16 -0.05
C TRP A 59 -8.79 -3.78 -0.89
N ARG A 60 -8.50 -4.85 -1.64
CA ARG A 60 -9.55 -5.65 -2.30
C ARG A 60 -10.52 -6.26 -1.29
N GLU A 61 -10.01 -6.83 -0.21
CA GLU A 61 -10.84 -7.44 0.83
C GLU A 61 -11.70 -6.40 1.58
N VAL A 62 -11.14 -5.23 1.89
CA VAL A 62 -11.90 -4.11 2.47
C VAL A 62 -13.02 -3.67 1.53
N GLY A 63 -12.73 -3.49 0.24
CA GLY A 63 -13.74 -3.16 -0.77
C GLY A 63 -14.87 -4.21 -0.82
N ARG A 64 -14.52 -5.50 -0.81
CA ARG A 64 -15.47 -6.61 -0.78
C ARG A 64 -16.36 -6.58 0.46
N VAL A 65 -15.79 -6.34 1.65
CA VAL A 65 -16.52 -6.24 2.91
C VAL A 65 -17.47 -5.05 2.89
N LEU A 66 -17.01 -3.88 2.46
CA LEU A 66 -17.83 -2.67 2.38
C LEU A 66 -19.01 -2.86 1.41
N LYS A 67 -18.77 -3.40 0.21
CA LYS A 67 -19.83 -3.72 -0.77
C LYS A 67 -20.87 -4.70 -0.21
N SER A 68 -20.43 -5.76 0.47
CA SER A 68 -21.35 -6.73 1.09
C SER A 68 -22.25 -6.11 2.16
N ARG A 69 -21.73 -5.12 2.91
CA ARG A 69 -22.50 -4.38 3.93
C ARG A 69 -23.49 -3.40 3.30
N ALA A 70 -23.15 -2.78 2.16
CA ALA A 70 -24.04 -1.88 1.42
C ALA A 70 -25.27 -2.57 0.80
N VAL A 71 -25.21 -3.89 0.53
CA VAL A 71 -26.34 -4.65 -0.02
C VAL A 71 -27.42 -4.97 1.02
N ARG A 72 -27.06 -5.08 2.31
CA ARG A 72 -28.01 -5.42 3.39
C ARG A 72 -29.14 -4.39 3.61
N PRO A 73 -28.90 -3.07 3.59
CA PRO A 73 -29.96 -2.06 3.64
C PRO A 73 -30.92 -2.10 2.44
N ARG A 74 -30.41 -2.43 1.24
CA ARG A 74 -31.21 -2.47 0.00
C ARG A 74 -32.23 -3.61 0.00
N LEU A 75 -31.88 -4.78 0.53
CA LEU A 75 -32.84 -5.88 0.74
C LEU A 75 -33.98 -5.48 1.69
N ARG A 76 -33.67 -4.71 2.75
CA ARG A 76 -34.67 -4.20 3.69
C ARG A 76 -35.59 -3.15 3.05
N ALA A 77 -35.07 -2.31 2.16
CA ALA A 77 -35.84 -1.32 1.40
C ALA A 77 -36.67 -1.94 0.24
N MET A 78 -36.22 -3.07 -0.33
CA MET A 78 -37.04 -3.83 -1.29
C MET A 78 -38.21 -4.56 -0.62
N LEU A 79 -38.02 -5.06 0.60
CA LEU A 79 -39.08 -5.74 1.38
C LEU A 79 -40.05 -4.75 2.06
N GLY A 80 -39.62 -3.49 2.27
CA GLY A 80 -40.42 -2.40 2.84
C GLY A 80 -40.63 -1.29 1.82
N GLY A 81 -41.68 -1.42 1.01
CA GLY A 81 -42.05 -0.57 -0.13
C GLY A 81 -41.50 0.86 -0.15
N GLY A 82 -40.59 1.11 -1.11
CA GLY A 82 -40.43 2.43 -1.74
C GLY A 82 -39.09 3.12 -1.51
N ALA A 83 -38.07 2.78 -2.30
CA ALA A 83 -37.04 3.73 -2.73
C ALA A 83 -36.38 3.23 -4.03
N LYS A 84 -36.36 4.05 -5.08
CA LYS A 84 -35.62 3.77 -6.31
C LYS A 84 -34.13 3.51 -5.95
N PRO A 85 -33.46 2.51 -6.54
CA PRO A 85 -32.06 2.26 -6.24
C PRO A 85 -31.23 3.49 -6.63
N ALA A 86 -30.60 4.12 -5.64
CA ALA A 86 -29.61 5.17 -5.90
C ALA A 86 -28.44 4.54 -6.67
N VAL A 87 -28.20 5.05 -7.88
CA VAL A 87 -27.04 4.71 -8.72
C VAL A 87 -25.80 5.01 -7.89
N GLU A 88 -25.05 3.98 -7.55
CA GLU A 88 -23.90 4.05 -6.66
C GLU A 88 -22.72 4.62 -7.46
N ARG A 89 -22.54 5.93 -7.40
CA ARG A 89 -21.43 6.63 -8.03
C ARG A 89 -20.19 6.46 -7.15
N SER A 90 -19.24 5.61 -7.57
CA SER A 90 -17.96 5.48 -6.88
C SER A 90 -17.08 6.68 -7.23
N PRO A 91 -16.72 7.55 -6.28
CA PRO A 91 -15.86 8.69 -6.57
C PRO A 91 -14.44 8.21 -6.83
N LEU A 92 -13.93 8.45 -8.03
CA LEU A 92 -12.56 8.13 -8.44
C LEU A 92 -11.59 9.28 -8.14
N ALA A 93 -12.06 10.52 -8.21
CA ALA A 93 -11.34 11.74 -7.86
C ALA A 93 -12.33 12.89 -7.57
N GLU A 94 -11.83 14.08 -7.19
CA GLU A 94 -12.67 15.26 -7.01
C GLU A 94 -13.45 15.57 -8.30
N GLY A 95 -14.78 15.48 -8.22
CA GLY A 95 -15.68 15.67 -9.37
C GLY A 95 -15.75 14.50 -10.37
N VAL A 96 -15.02 13.40 -10.17
CA VAL A 96 -15.00 12.25 -11.08
C VAL A 96 -15.68 11.05 -10.41
N VAL A 97 -16.69 10.50 -11.08
CA VAL A 97 -17.42 9.31 -10.64
C VAL A 97 -17.33 8.22 -11.70
N GLU A 98 -17.17 6.98 -11.26
CA GLU A 98 -17.28 5.80 -12.12
C GLU A 98 -18.72 5.70 -12.68
N MET A 99 -18.85 5.43 -13.98
CA MET A 99 -20.12 5.24 -14.66
C MET A 99 -20.21 3.78 -15.13
N ASP A 100 -21.06 2.99 -14.47
CA ASP A 100 -21.48 1.64 -14.91
C ASP A 100 -22.47 1.73 -16.08
#